data_AF-A0A183V318-F1
#
_entry.id   AF-A0A183V318-F1
#
_cell.length_a   1.000
_cell.length_b   1.000
_cell.length_c   1.000
_cell.angle_alpha   90.00
_cell.angle_beta   90.00
_cell.angle_gamma   90.00
#
_symmetry.space_group_name_H-M   'P 1'
#
loop_
_entity.id
_entity.type
_entity.pdbx_description
1 polymer ?
#
loop_
_entity_poly.entity_id
_entity_poly.type
_entity_poly.pdbx_seq_one_letter_code
_entity_poly.pdbx_strand_id
1 'polypeptide(L)' 'MTTGPNGFIYSEKYQDDEYEYRHVLLTKEVAKLVPKDRLLTEFEWRMLGVQQSRGWVHYMIHAPERHVILFV' A
#
# COMPACT_ATOMS: atom_id res chain seq x y z
N MET A 1 -11.51 -5.54 5.86
CA MET A 1 -10.43 -5.85 4.87
C MET A 1 -11.01 -6.76 3.79
N THR A 2 -10.59 -6.59 2.53
CA THR A 2 -11.08 -7.41 1.41
C THR A 2 -9.90 -8.01 0.65
N THR A 3 -9.97 -9.31 0.39
CA THR A 3 -8.95 -10.01 -0.42
C THR A 3 -9.31 -9.91 -1.91
N GLY A 4 -8.39 -9.37 -2.70
CA GLY A 4 -8.53 -9.29 -4.15
C GLY A 4 -8.22 -10.61 -4.86
N PRO A 5 -8.57 -10.75 -6.16
CA PRO A 5 -8.29 -11.96 -6.94
C PRO A 5 -6.79 -12.22 -7.15
N ASN A 6 -5.95 -11.20 -6.94
CA ASN A 6 -4.49 -11.26 -6.95
C ASN A 6 -3.88 -11.73 -5.62
N GLY A 7 -4.71 -12.07 -4.63
CA GLY A 7 -4.26 -12.46 -3.29
C GLY A 7 -3.82 -11.29 -2.40
N PHE A 8 -3.94 -10.04 -2.85
CA PHE A 8 -3.63 -8.87 -2.04
C PHE A 8 -4.78 -8.55 -1.10
N ILE A 9 -4.48 -7.97 0.06
CA ILE A 9 -5.49 -7.58 1.05
C ILE A 9 -5.58 -6.06 1.07
N TYR A 10 -6.78 -5.54 0.86
CA TYR A 10 -7.06 -4.11 0.88
C TYR A 10 -7.73 -3.74 2.20
N SER A 11 -7.20 -2.74 2.89
CA SER A 11 -7.85 -2.21 4.09
C SER A 11 -9.15 -1.49 3.76
N GLU A 12 -9.98 -1.28 4.77
CA GLU A 12 -11.03 -0.27 4.67
C GLU A 12 -10.41 1.12 4.49
N LYS A 13 -11.15 2.03 3.87
CA LYS A 13 -10.75 3.42 3.75
C LYS A 13 -10.93 4.09 5.10
N TYR A 14 -9.97 4.91 5.49
CA TYR A 14 -10.04 5.79 6.66
C TYR A 14 -9.58 7.18 6.24
N GLN A 15 -9.98 8.23 6.94
CA GLN A 15 -9.71 9.60 6.54
C GLN A 15 -9.47 10.48 7.76
N ASP A 16 -8.71 11.55 7.56
CA ASP A 16 -8.69 12.71 8.44
C ASP A 16 -9.43 13.87 7.76
N ASP A 17 -9.20 15.11 8.20
CA ASP A 17 -9.85 16.30 7.65
C ASP A 17 -9.33 16.68 6.25
N GLU A 18 -8.18 16.16 5.82
CA GLU A 18 -7.49 16.56 4.58
C GLU A 18 -7.45 15.45 3.52
N TYR A 19 -7.29 14.19 3.92
CA TYR A 19 -7.04 13.07 2.99
C TYR A 19 -7.79 11.78 3.35
N GLU A 20 -8.00 10.95 2.32
CA GLU A 20 -8.45 9.56 2.45
C GLU A 20 -7.25 8.61 2.27
N TYR A 21 -7.16 7.62 3.16
CA TYR A 21 -6.08 6.66 3.27
C TYR A 21 -6.59 5.22 3.17
N ARG A 22 -5.69 4.35 2.73
CA ARG A 22 -5.85 2.90 2.71
C ARG A 22 -4.46 2.28 2.61
N HIS A 23 -4.27 1.11 3.21
CA HIS A 23 -3.09 0.28 2.97
C HIS A 23 -3.47 -0.99 2.18
N VAL A 24 -2.52 -1.46 1.38
CA VAL A 24 -2.63 -2.71 0.61
C VAL A 24 -1.50 -3.63 1.03
N LEU A 25 -1.84 -4.83 1.48
CA LEU A 25 -0.87 -5.87 1.80
C LEU A 25 -0.64 -6.71 0.54
N LEU A 26 0.58 -6.62 0.01
CA LEU A 26 1.03 -7.42 -1.13
C LEU A 26 1.40 -8.83 -0.68
N THR A 27 1.43 -9.78 -1.62
CA THR A 27 2.05 -11.09 -1.34
C THR A 27 3.56 -10.94 -1.15
N LYS A 28 4.18 -11.92 -0.48
CA LYS A 28 5.63 -11.90 -0.20
C LYS A 28 6.46 -11.88 -1.48
N GLU A 29 5.96 -12.47 -2.55
CA GLU A 29 6.61 -12.56 -3.85
C GLU A 29 6.64 -11.18 -4.52
N VAL A 30 5.50 -10.48 -4.54
CA VAL A 30 5.37 -9.16 -5.17
C VAL A 30 6.08 -8.08 -4.34
N ALA A 31 6.03 -8.19 -3.00
CA ALA A 31 6.72 -7.26 -2.11
C ALA A 31 8.24 -7.18 -2.38
N LYS A 32 8.88 -8.25 -2.88
CA LYS A 32 10.30 -8.25 -3.25
C LYS A 32 10.62 -7.39 -4.47
N LEU A 33 9.60 -7.10 -5.31
CA LEU A 33 9.74 -6.28 -6.51
C LEU A 33 9.58 -4.78 -6.21
N VAL A 34 9.08 -4.42 -5.02
CA VAL A 34 8.88 -3.03 -4.62
C VAL A 34 10.23 -2.40 -4.26
N PRO A 35 10.61 -1.26 -4.86
CA PRO A 35 11.80 -0.51 -4.47
C PRO A 35 11.73 -0.08 -3.00
N LYS A 36 12.87 -0.15 -2.29
CA LYS A 36 12.94 0.20 -0.86
C LYS A 36 13.31 1.66 -0.61
N ASP A 37 13.81 2.35 -1.63
CA ASP A 37 14.42 3.67 -1.59
C ASP A 37 13.55 4.76 -2.21
N ARG A 38 12.44 4.40 -2.86
CA ARG A 38 11.52 5.36 -3.51
C ARG A 38 10.07 4.88 -3.55
N LEU A 39 9.16 5.83 -3.61
CA LEU A 39 7.74 5.61 -3.82
C LEU A 39 7.47 5.13 -5.27
N LEU A 40 6.29 4.51 -5.44
CA LEU A 40 5.82 4.01 -6.73
C LEU A 40 4.87 5.04 -7.34
N THR A 41 5.02 5.32 -8.63
CA THR A 41 4.03 6.07 -9.41
C THR A 41 2.75 5.26 -9.60
N GLU A 42 1.65 5.92 -10.00
CA GLU A 42 0.38 5.24 -10.31
C GLU A 42 0.54 4.12 -11.35
N PHE A 43 1.34 4.36 -12.38
CA PHE A 43 1.62 3.35 -13.39
C PHE A 43 2.33 2.13 -12.81
N GLU A 44 3.35 2.33 -11.98
CA GLU A 44 4.18 1.24 -11.44
C GLU A 44 3.40 0.34 -10.47
N TRP A 45 2.64 0.90 -9.52
CA TRP A 45 1.87 0.05 -8.61
C TRP A 45 0.72 -0.67 -9.30
N ARG A 46 0.14 -0.09 -10.37
CA ARG A 46 -0.84 -0.79 -11.22
C ARG A 46 -0.21 -1.96 -11.97
N MET A 47 1.03 -1.81 -12.45
CA MET A 47 1.78 -2.88 -13.11
C MET A 47 2.11 -4.05 -12.16
N LEU A 48 2.26 -3.79 -10.86
CA LEU A 48 2.38 -4.83 -9.82
C LEU A 48 1.06 -5.54 -9.52
N GLY A 49 -0.05 -5.11 -10.12
CA GLY A 49 -1.37 -5.70 -9.98
C GLY A 49 -2.23 -5.09 -8.88
N VAL A 50 -1.81 -3.99 -8.24
CA VAL A 50 -2.68 -3.27 -7.30
C VAL A 50 -3.81 -2.60 -8.08
N GLN A 51 -5.06 -2.82 -7.63
CA GLN A 51 -6.27 -2.31 -8.29
C GLN A 51 -7.03 -1.40 -7.36
N GLN A 52 -7.11 -0.11 -7.72
CA GLN A 52 -7.87 0.91 -6.99
C GLN A 52 -8.50 1.90 -7.97
N SER A 53 -9.43 2.72 -7.46
CA SER A 53 -9.97 3.88 -8.18
C SER A 53 -8.86 4.86 -8.57
N ARG A 54 -9.18 5.86 -9.39
CA ARG A 54 -8.22 6.91 -9.76
C ARG A 54 -7.92 7.83 -8.56
N GLY A 55 -6.74 8.44 -8.53
CA GLY A 55 -6.37 9.50 -7.58
C GLY A 55 -5.56 9.05 -6.37
N TRP A 56 -5.34 7.74 -6.20
CA TRP A 56 -4.52 7.21 -5.13
C TRP A 56 -3.02 7.42 -5.39
N VAL A 57 -2.30 7.87 -4.37
CA VAL A 57 -0.85 8.08 -4.41
C VAL A 57 -0.19 7.18 -3.37
N HIS A 58 0.87 6.47 -3.77
CA HIS A 58 1.72 5.75 -2.82
C HIS A 58 2.57 6.76 -2.07
N TYR A 59 2.11 7.19 -0.89
CA TYR A 59 2.66 8.34 -0.17
C TYR A 59 3.77 8.01 0.83
N MET A 60 3.85 6.75 1.28
CA MET A 60 4.87 6.30 2.23
C MET A 60 5.29 4.86 1.98
N ILE A 61 6.59 4.57 2.08
CA ILE A 61 7.07 3.20 2.26
C ILE A 61 6.96 2.89 3.75
N HIS A 62 6.08 1.95 4.08
CA HIS A 62 6.01 1.45 5.44
C HIS A 62 7.23 0.55 5.69
N ALA A 63 8.23 1.12 6.36
CA ALA A 63 9.50 0.46 6.66
C ALA A 63 9.61 -0.12 8.09
N PRO A 64 8.69 -0.96 8.60
CA PRO A 64 9.08 -1.75 9.76
C PRO A 64 8.60 -3.20 9.85
N GLU A 65 9.56 -4.08 10.16
CA GLU A 65 9.52 -5.08 11.25
C GLU A 65 10.95 -5.17 11.82
N ARG A 66 11.25 -5.21 13.13
CA ARG A 66 10.83 -6.16 14.18
C ARG A 66 10.68 -5.54 15.59
N HIS A 67 10.74 -4.22 15.73
CA HIS A 67 10.80 -3.55 17.04
C HIS A 67 9.92 -2.29 17.09
N VAL A 68 9.00 -2.12 16.14
CA VAL A 68 8.18 -0.91 16.08
C VAL A 68 7.03 -0.98 17.08
N ILE A 69 6.97 0.05 17.92
CA ILE A 69 5.81 0.48 18.71
C ILE A 69 5.57 1.95 18.34
N LEU A 70 4.31 2.31 18.08
CA LEU A 70 3.87 3.63 17.57
C LEU A 70 3.18 4.42 18.69
N PHE A 71 3.45 5.73 18.80
CA PHE A 71 2.70 6.69 19.64
C PHE A 71 2.57 8.03 18.90
N VAL A 72 1.58 8.84 19.31
CA VAL A 72 1.13 10.08 18.65
C VAL A 72 2.20 11.15 18.50
#